data_AF-A0A5J4QF95-F1
#
_entry.id   AF-A0A5J4QF95-F1
#
_cell.length_a   1.000
_cell.length_b   1.000
_cell.length_c   1.000
_cell.angle_alpha   90.00
_cell.angle_beta   90.00
_cell.angle_gamma   90.00
#
_symmetry.space_group_name_H-M   'P 1'
#
loop_
_entity.id
_entity.type
_entity.pdbx_description
1 polymer ?
#
loop_
_entity_poly.entity_id
_entity_poly.type
_entity_poly.pdbx_seq_one_letter_code
_entity_poly.pdbx_strand_id
1 'polypeptide(L)'
;MSERCRRANKIAVQSGVSNCLLVSIHNNATNGKARGWEIHTYLGKSKSDEYADVFWYEAKRLLPVDTKMRGDWTDKDADWDSNFAILRDTKCPAVLTENLFMDNEEDCRYLLSEEGKSTIVAIHVESIIKIASK
;
A
#
# COMPACT_ATOMS: atom_id res chain seq x y z
N MET A 1 14.13 9.65 5.07
CA MET A 1 12.82 9.11 5.50
C MET A 1 12.30 9.70 6.81
N SER A 2 13.16 10.05 7.77
CA SER A 2 12.78 10.57 9.11
C SER A 2 11.72 11.69 9.10
N GLU A 3 11.79 12.62 8.15
CA GLU A 3 10.84 13.75 8.11
C GLU A 3 9.39 13.32 7.80
N ARG A 4 9.18 12.29 6.97
CA ARG A 4 7.84 11.79 6.65
C ARG A 4 7.19 11.17 7.90
N CYS A 5 7.91 10.30 8.60
CA CYS A 5 7.45 9.70 9.85
C CYS A 5 7.21 10.77 10.92
N ARG A 6 8.10 11.76 11.05
CA ARG A 6 7.93 12.86 12.02
C ARG A 6 6.63 13.63 11.81
N ARG A 7 6.31 13.98 10.55
CA ARG A 7 5.07 14.69 10.21
C ARG A 7 3.83 13.84 10.50
N ALA A 8 3.84 12.59 10.07
CA ALA A 8 2.74 11.65 10.33
C ALA A 8 2.51 11.45 11.84
N ASN A 9 3.59 11.22 12.59
CA ASN A 9 3.53 11.02 14.04
C ASN A 9 3.03 12.26 14.77
N LYS A 10 3.40 13.47 14.32
CA LYS A 10 2.89 14.71 14.91
C LYS A 10 1.36 14.78 14.78
N ILE A 11 0.81 14.45 13.62
CA ILE A 11 -0.63 14.41 13.37
C ILE A 11 -1.28 13.30 14.21
N ALA A 12 -0.72 12.09 14.19
CA ALA A 12 -1.24 10.95 14.94
C ALA A 12 -1.31 11.20 16.45
N VAL A 13 -0.31 11.89 17.02
CA VAL A 13 -0.33 12.28 18.43
C VAL A 13 -1.44 13.30 18.73
N GLN A 14 -1.72 14.22 17.81
CA GLN A 14 -2.76 15.25 17.98
C GLN A 14 -4.18 14.69 17.80
N SER A 15 -4.37 13.78 16.84
CA SER A 15 -5.67 13.22 16.47
C SER A 15 -6.03 11.94 17.22
N GLY A 16 -5.07 11.35 17.95
CA GLY A 16 -5.17 10.01 18.52
C GLY A 16 -4.63 8.96 17.54
N VAL A 17 -3.66 8.16 18.00
CA VAL A 17 -2.94 7.19 17.17
C VAL A 17 -3.87 6.17 16.53
N SER A 18 -4.90 5.73 17.27
CA SER A 18 -5.92 4.80 16.80
C SER A 18 -6.86 5.38 15.73
N ASN A 19 -6.93 6.71 15.62
CA ASN A 19 -7.80 7.41 14.67
C ASN A 19 -7.08 7.76 13.37
N CYS A 20 -5.84 7.28 13.19
CA CYS A 20 -5.00 7.62 12.06
C CYS A 20 -4.56 6.38 11.29
N LEU A 21 -4.42 6.55 9.98
CA LEU A 21 -3.80 5.61 9.07
C LEU A 21 -2.78 6.37 8.23
N LEU A 22 -1.57 5.85 8.14
CA LEU A 22 -0.60 6.30 7.15
C LEU A 22 -0.62 5.38 5.92
N VAL A 23 -0.74 5.97 4.74
CA VAL A 23 -0.63 5.26 3.46
C VAL A 23 0.53 5.86 2.67
N SER A 24 1.59 5.09 2.46
CA SER A 24 2.73 5.48 1.62
C SER A 24 2.52 4.93 0.21
N ILE A 25 2.28 5.80 -0.76
CA ILE A 25 1.94 5.40 -2.14
C ILE A 25 3.21 5.41 -3.00
N HIS A 26 3.54 4.27 -3.60
CA HIS A 26 4.76 4.05 -4.39
C HIS A 26 4.46 3.32 -5.71
N ASN A 27 5.48 3.25 -6.58
CA ASN A 27 5.56 2.38 -7.73
C ASN A 27 6.91 1.65 -7.69
N ASN A 28 6.92 0.38 -8.04
CA ASN A 28 8.11 -0.46 -7.93
C ASN A 28 9.00 -0.29 -9.19
N ALA A 29 10.25 -0.70 -9.09
CA ALA A 29 11.15 -0.85 -10.23
C ALA A 29 12.18 -1.95 -9.95
N THR A 30 12.62 -2.65 -10.98
CA THR A 30 13.70 -3.65 -10.85
C THR A 30 14.58 -3.74 -12.09
N ASN A 31 14.13 -4.40 -13.15
CA ASN A 31 14.92 -4.73 -14.34
C ASN A 31 14.12 -4.57 -15.65
N GLY A 32 12.99 -3.89 -15.59
CA GLY A 32 12.03 -3.69 -16.68
C GLY A 32 11.17 -4.90 -17.06
N LYS A 33 11.35 -6.07 -16.44
CA LYS A 33 10.56 -7.28 -16.73
C LYS A 33 9.54 -7.63 -15.67
N ALA A 34 9.81 -7.33 -14.40
CA ALA A 34 8.83 -7.59 -13.35
C ALA A 34 7.64 -6.64 -13.50
N ARG A 35 6.47 -7.14 -13.11
CA ARG A 35 5.21 -6.40 -13.11
C ARG A 35 4.34 -6.82 -11.94
N GLY A 36 3.32 -6.02 -11.66
CA GLY A 36 2.27 -6.34 -10.69
C GLY A 36 2.20 -5.43 -9.47
N TRP A 37 1.16 -5.62 -8.67
CA TRP A 37 0.83 -4.83 -7.50
C TRP A 37 1.20 -5.58 -6.21
N GLU A 38 1.70 -4.86 -5.21
CA GLU A 38 2.02 -5.41 -3.89
C GLU A 38 1.83 -4.39 -2.77
N ILE A 39 1.77 -4.90 -1.54
CA ILE A 39 1.59 -4.12 -0.32
C ILE A 39 2.52 -4.60 0.78
N HIS A 40 3.00 -3.67 1.59
CA HIS A 40 3.98 -3.90 2.65
C HIS A 40 3.47 -3.35 3.97
N THR A 41 3.70 -4.10 5.04
CA THR A 41 3.58 -3.64 6.44
C THR A 41 4.91 -3.84 7.19
N TYR A 42 4.96 -3.42 8.45
CA TYR A 42 6.14 -3.65 9.29
C TYR A 42 6.05 -5.03 9.95
N LEU A 43 7.22 -5.63 10.17
CA LEU A 43 7.40 -6.99 10.68
C LEU A 43 6.41 -7.40 11.78
N GLY A 44 5.72 -8.52 11.51
CA GLY A 44 4.84 -9.21 12.44
C GLY A 44 3.44 -8.60 12.54
N LYS A 45 2.53 -9.36 13.15
CA LYS A 45 1.09 -9.04 13.09
C LYS A 45 0.68 -7.80 13.88
N SER A 46 -0.02 -6.91 13.20
CA SER A 46 -0.52 -5.65 13.73
C SER A 46 -1.87 -5.26 13.10
N LYS A 47 -2.38 -4.08 13.49
CA LYS A 47 -3.55 -3.48 12.84
C LYS A 47 -3.28 -3.10 11.37
N SER A 48 -2.01 -2.92 11.00
CA SER A 48 -1.63 -2.58 9.63
C SER A 48 -1.90 -3.74 8.68
N ASP A 49 -1.75 -4.99 9.12
CA ASP A 49 -2.00 -6.21 8.37
C ASP A 49 -3.49 -6.34 8.04
N GLU A 50 -4.37 -6.12 9.03
CA GLU A 50 -5.82 -6.07 8.81
C GLU A 50 -6.22 -5.00 7.78
N TYR A 51 -5.48 -3.90 7.74
CA TYR A 51 -5.70 -2.84 6.76
C TYR A 51 -5.13 -3.23 5.40
N ALA A 52 -3.94 -3.84 5.37
CA ALA A 52 -3.31 -4.32 4.15
C ALA A 52 -4.18 -5.35 3.43
N ASP A 53 -4.87 -6.23 4.14
CA ASP A 53 -5.88 -7.13 3.59
C ASP A 53 -6.99 -6.37 2.85
N VAL A 54 -7.51 -5.28 3.43
CA VAL A 54 -8.53 -4.44 2.77
C VAL A 54 -7.98 -3.88 1.46
N PHE A 55 -6.77 -3.33 1.47
CA PHE A 55 -6.12 -2.82 0.26
C PHE A 55 -5.88 -3.92 -0.78
N TRP A 56 -5.42 -5.10 -0.36
CA TRP A 56 -5.17 -6.24 -1.23
C TRP A 56 -6.43 -6.67 -1.98
N TYR A 57 -7.55 -6.82 -1.28
CA TYR A 57 -8.80 -7.23 -1.90
C TYR A 57 -9.42 -6.13 -2.78
N GLU A 58 -9.29 -4.85 -2.42
CA GLU A 58 -9.70 -3.75 -3.31
C GLU A 58 -8.84 -3.69 -4.57
N ALA A 59 -7.53 -3.82 -4.45
CA ALA A 59 -6.61 -3.85 -5.58
C ALA A 59 -6.96 -5.02 -6.52
N LYS A 60 -7.13 -6.23 -5.97
CA LYS A 60 -7.51 -7.41 -6.75
C LYS A 60 -8.86 -7.27 -7.45
N ARG A 61 -9.80 -6.51 -6.87
CA ARG A 61 -11.13 -6.28 -7.44
C ARG A 61 -11.13 -5.25 -8.56
N LEU A 62 -10.31 -4.20 -8.43
CA LEU A 62 -10.33 -3.03 -9.31
C LEU A 62 -9.29 -3.09 -10.44
N LEU A 63 -8.17 -3.77 -10.23
CA LEU A 63 -7.14 -3.91 -11.26
C LEU A 63 -7.61 -4.83 -12.40
N PRO A 64 -7.05 -4.68 -13.61
CA PRO A 64 -7.26 -5.63 -14.71
C PRO A 64 -7.00 -7.06 -14.26
N VAL A 65 -7.82 -8.01 -14.74
CA VAL A 65 -7.80 -9.42 -14.30
C VAL A 65 -6.43 -10.09 -14.49
N ASP A 66 -5.66 -9.67 -15.48
CA ASP A 66 -4.31 -10.17 -15.77
C ASP A 66 -3.21 -9.50 -14.93
N THR A 67 -3.57 -8.54 -14.07
CA THR A 67 -2.62 -7.88 -13.18
C THR A 67 -2.06 -8.88 -12.18
N LYS A 68 -0.73 -8.97 -12.14
CA LYS A 68 -0.04 -9.86 -11.21
C LYS A 68 -0.16 -9.30 -9.79
N MET A 69 -0.92 -9.98 -8.94
CA MET A 69 -0.97 -9.70 -7.50
C MET A 69 0.20 -10.42 -6.82
N ARG A 70 1.12 -9.68 -6.19
CA ARG A 70 2.34 -10.24 -5.59
C ARG A 70 2.24 -10.12 -4.08
N GLY A 71 2.26 -11.25 -3.38
CA GLY A 71 2.20 -11.28 -1.93
C GLY A 71 3.08 -12.36 -1.34
N ASP A 72 3.50 -12.16 -0.10
CA ASP A 72 4.08 -13.18 0.75
C ASP A 72 2.95 -13.79 1.58
N TRP A 73 2.87 -15.12 1.66
CA TRP A 73 1.84 -15.83 2.42
C TRP A 73 2.42 -16.63 3.59
N THR A 74 3.68 -16.37 3.93
CA THR A 74 4.41 -17.13 4.96
C THR A 74 3.74 -17.05 6.32
N ASP A 75 3.09 -15.94 6.65
CA ASP A 75 2.34 -15.73 7.90
C ASP A 75 0.82 -15.55 7.71
N LYS A 76 0.29 -15.97 6.54
CA LYS A 76 -1.14 -16.18 6.21
C LYS A 76 -1.97 -14.97 5.79
N ASP A 77 -1.39 -13.81 5.62
CA ASP A 77 -1.91 -12.64 4.87
C ASP A 77 -1.10 -12.48 3.58
N ALA A 78 -1.38 -11.46 2.78
CA ALA A 78 -0.76 -11.27 1.47
C ALA A 78 0.36 -10.23 1.46
N ASP A 79 0.51 -9.45 2.54
CA ASP A 79 1.47 -8.37 2.56
C ASP A 79 2.90 -8.86 2.79
N TRP A 80 3.84 -8.02 2.37
CA TRP A 80 5.26 -8.29 2.58
C TRP A 80 5.72 -7.69 3.91
N ASP A 81 6.22 -8.55 4.78
CA ASP A 81 6.83 -8.17 6.06
C ASP A 81 8.14 -7.38 5.84
N SER A 82 8.10 -6.06 5.98
CA SER A 82 9.15 -5.16 5.47
C SER A 82 9.68 -4.17 6.51
N ASN A 83 11.00 -4.13 6.69
CA ASN A 83 11.67 -3.22 7.63
C ASN A 83 11.92 -1.80 7.05
N PHE A 84 10.92 -1.25 6.36
CA PHE A 84 11.02 0.11 5.82
C PHE A 84 10.84 1.16 6.90
N ALA A 85 11.67 2.20 6.89
CA ALA A 85 11.64 3.25 7.93
C ALA A 85 10.28 3.94 8.06
N ILE A 86 9.52 4.06 6.96
CA ILE A 86 8.17 4.66 7.00
C ILE A 86 7.15 3.78 7.71
N LEU A 87 7.32 2.45 7.66
CA LEU A 87 6.45 1.49 8.32
C LEU A 87 6.87 1.30 9.78
N ARG A 88 8.18 1.11 10.02
CA ARG A 88 8.75 0.92 11.37
C ARG A 88 8.59 2.13 12.28
N ASP A 89 8.91 3.33 11.78
CA ASP A 89 9.06 4.52 12.63
C ASP A 89 7.76 5.35 12.73
N THR A 90 6.68 4.91 12.07
CA THR A 90 5.34 5.53 12.18
C THR A 90 4.57 4.92 13.35
N LYS A 91 3.92 5.75 14.16
CA LYS A 91 3.25 5.34 15.41
C LYS A 91 1.83 4.82 15.21
N CYS A 92 1.11 5.30 14.20
CA CYS A 92 -0.21 4.79 13.83
C CYS A 92 -0.07 3.62 12.85
N PRO A 93 -1.15 2.84 12.61
CA PRO A 93 -1.17 1.87 11.51
C PRO A 93 -0.65 2.48 10.22
N ALA A 94 0.20 1.74 9.51
CA ALA A 94 0.92 2.22 8.34
C ALA A 94 1.04 1.11 7.29
N VAL A 95 0.65 1.42 6.06
CA VAL A 95 0.80 0.54 4.91
C VAL A 95 1.57 1.25 3.79
N LEU A 96 2.29 0.49 2.97
CA LEU A 96 2.94 1.00 1.77
C LEU A 96 2.46 0.18 0.57
N THR A 97 1.91 0.86 -0.43
CA THR A 97 1.44 0.25 -1.67
C THR A 97 2.47 0.46 -2.77
N GLU A 98 2.85 -0.61 -3.45
CA GLU A 98 3.64 -0.58 -4.67
C GLU A 98 2.71 -0.83 -5.85
N ASN A 99 2.31 0.26 -6.50
CA ASN A 99 1.20 0.28 -7.45
C ASN A 99 1.67 -0.02 -8.86
N LEU A 100 2.25 -1.21 -9.12
CA LEU A 100 2.84 -1.58 -10.41
C LEU A 100 4.29 -1.10 -10.62
N PHE A 101 4.94 -1.63 -11.65
CA PHE A 101 6.36 -1.41 -11.95
C PHE A 101 6.55 -0.29 -12.98
N MET A 102 7.14 0.83 -12.57
CA MET A 102 7.33 2.00 -13.45
C MET A 102 8.40 1.80 -14.54
N ASP A 103 9.26 0.80 -14.39
CA ASP A 103 10.29 0.43 -15.37
C ASP A 103 9.84 -0.69 -16.34
N ASN A 104 8.68 -1.30 -16.10
CA ASN A 104 8.04 -2.23 -17.03
C ASN A 104 7.11 -1.48 -17.99
N GLU A 105 7.24 -1.76 -19.29
CA GLU A 105 6.54 -0.98 -20.32
C GLU A 105 5.00 -1.05 -20.20
N GLU A 106 4.43 -2.22 -19.93
CA GLU A 106 2.99 -2.42 -19.83
C GLU A 106 2.41 -1.73 -18.58
N ASP A 107 3.02 -2.00 -17.42
CA ASP A 107 2.63 -1.40 -16.15
C ASP A 107 2.78 0.13 -16.19
N CYS A 108 3.89 0.65 -16.74
CA CYS A 108 4.12 2.09 -16.88
C CYS A 108 3.12 2.75 -17.83
N ARG A 109 2.78 2.11 -18.95
CA ARG A 109 1.73 2.59 -19.85
C ARG A 109 0.37 2.66 -19.16
N TYR A 110 0.03 1.65 -18.37
CA TYR A 110 -1.21 1.65 -17.60
C TYR A 110 -1.21 2.76 -16.55
N LEU A 111 -0.12 2.91 -15.78
CA LEU A 111 0.05 3.96 -14.78
C LEU A 111 -0.08 5.39 -15.33
N LEU A 112 0.35 5.61 -16.57
CA LEU A 112 0.25 6.91 -17.22
C LEU A 112 -1.12 7.18 -17.85
N SER A 113 -1.93 6.14 -18.08
CA SER A 113 -3.28 6.25 -18.62
C SER A 113 -4.26 6.85 -17.61
N GLU A 114 -5.32 7.49 -18.11
CA GLU A 114 -6.38 8.03 -17.25
C GLU A 114 -7.16 6.92 -16.52
N GLU A 115 -7.34 5.77 -17.17
CA GLU A 115 -7.92 4.58 -16.55
C GLU A 115 -7.07 4.10 -15.37
N GLY A 116 -5.78 3.84 -15.60
CA GLY A 116 -4.90 3.34 -14.55
C GLY A 116 -4.76 4.30 -13.37
N LYS A 117 -4.62 5.61 -13.61
CA LYS A 117 -4.65 6.61 -12.52
C LYS A 117 -5.95 6.54 -11.73
N SER A 118 -7.09 6.48 -12.42
CA SER A 118 -8.40 6.41 -11.77
C SER A 118 -8.56 5.13 -10.95
N THR A 119 -8.09 3.99 -11.47
CA THR A 119 -8.08 2.70 -10.76
C THR A 119 -7.22 2.77 -9.50
N ILE A 120 -5.98 3.28 -9.60
CA ILE A 120 -5.10 3.41 -8.43
C ILE A 120 -5.72 4.35 -7.40
N VAL A 121 -6.31 5.48 -7.80
CA VAL A 121 -7.03 6.38 -6.88
C VAL A 121 -8.21 5.65 -6.21
N ALA A 122 -9.01 4.91 -6.97
CA ALA A 122 -10.16 4.18 -6.46
C ALA A 122 -9.75 3.14 -5.41
N ILE A 123 -8.69 2.36 -5.66
CA ILE A 123 -8.14 1.40 -4.68
C ILE A 123 -7.89 2.10 -3.34
N HIS A 124 -7.14 3.21 -3.35
CA HIS A 124 -6.79 3.88 -2.11
C HIS A 124 -8.00 4.51 -1.42
N VAL A 125 -8.86 5.20 -2.16
CA VAL A 125 -10.03 5.87 -1.58
C VAL A 125 -11.01 4.86 -1.00
N GLU A 126 -11.35 3.81 -1.73
CA GLU A 126 -12.30 2.79 -1.28
C GLU A 126 -11.77 2.01 -0.07
N SER A 127 -10.48 1.66 -0.06
CA SER A 127 -9.86 1.01 1.10
C SER A 127 -9.86 1.91 2.33
N ILE A 128 -9.51 3.19 2.18
CA ILE A 128 -9.52 4.16 3.29
C ILE A 128 -10.94 4.32 3.84
N ILE A 129 -11.97 4.44 2.99
CA ILE A 129 -13.37 4.54 3.41
C ILE A 129 -13.79 3.27 4.17
N LYS A 130 -13.45 2.07 3.66
CA LYS A 130 -13.77 0.80 4.33
C LYS A 130 -13.10 0.64 5.68
N ILE A 131 -11.88 1.14 5.83
CA ILE A 131 -11.16 1.16 7.11
C ILE A 131 -11.79 2.16 8.08
N ALA A 132 -12.11 3.37 7.62
CA ALA A 132 -12.67 4.44 8.47
C ALA A 132 -14.12 4.22 8.88
N SER A 133 -14.85 3.33 8.19
CA SER A 133 -16.26 3.03 8.46
C SER A 133 -16.46 1.84 9.42
N LYS A 134 -15.37 1.24 9.91
CA LYS A 134 -15.38 0.17 10.93
C LYS A 134 -15.19 0.76 12.32
#